data_AF-A0A5C8V9Q3-F1
#
_entry.id   AF-A0A5C8V9Q3-F1
#
_cell.length_a   1.000
_cell.length_b   1.000
_cell.length_c   1.000
_cell.angle_alpha   90.00
_cell.angle_beta   90.00
_cell.angle_gamma   90.00
#
_symmetry.space_group_name_H-M   'P 1'
#
loop_
_entity.id
_entity.type
_entity.pdbx_description
1 polymer ?
#
loop_
_entity_poly.entity_id
_entity_poly.type
_entity_poly.pdbx_seq_one_letter_code
_entity_poly.pdbx_strand_id
1 'polypeptide(L)'
;MGANVNSSFGESNSVIAPDESYILFCTSRPESNSIQQIYISFQIGENIWTKASPLGAEVNTEARAGSPTLSPDAKYLFFKKAKKPYRGIYWISTKIFEKLKPQNKY
;
A
#
# COMPACT_ATOMS: atom_id res chain seq x y z
N MET A 1 5.17 8.58 -13.28
CA MET A 1 5.43 7.24 -12.67
C MET A 1 6.56 6.52 -13.40
N GLY A 2 7.31 5.65 -12.71
CA GLY A 2 8.56 5.02 -13.20
C GLY A 2 9.09 3.99 -12.19
N ALA A 3 10.41 3.75 -12.15
CA ALA A 3 11.06 2.73 -11.31
C ALA A 3 10.82 2.87 -9.78
N ASN A 4 10.32 4.02 -9.32
CA ASN A 4 9.92 4.21 -7.93
C ASN A 4 8.65 3.44 -7.56
N VAL A 5 7.73 3.26 -8.52
CA VAL A 5 6.44 2.57 -8.34
C VAL A 5 6.49 1.18 -8.96
N ASN A 6 7.02 1.03 -10.17
CA ASN A 6 7.08 -0.24 -10.88
C ASN A 6 8.29 -1.06 -10.45
N SER A 7 8.18 -2.39 -10.53
CA SER A 7 9.29 -3.30 -10.37
C SER A 7 9.30 -4.35 -11.48
N SER A 8 10.29 -5.26 -11.46
CA SER A 8 10.29 -6.45 -12.32
C SER A 8 9.31 -7.54 -11.83
N PHE A 9 8.64 -7.34 -10.70
CA PHE A 9 7.63 -8.23 -10.15
C PHE A 9 6.23 -7.76 -10.55
N GLY A 10 5.24 -8.66 -10.51
CA GLY A 10 3.87 -8.28 -10.84
C GLY A 10 3.25 -7.31 -9.84
N GLU A 11 2.83 -6.13 -10.31
CA GLU A 11 1.92 -5.23 -9.61
C GLU A 11 0.46 -5.48 -9.99
N SER A 12 -0.46 -5.40 -9.03
CA SER A 12 -1.89 -5.62 -9.26
C SER A 12 -2.77 -4.88 -8.24
N ASN A 13 -4.07 -4.81 -8.49
CA ASN A 13 -5.07 -4.25 -7.57
C ASN A 13 -4.70 -2.84 -7.07
N SER A 14 -4.35 -1.94 -8.00
CA SER A 14 -3.99 -0.56 -7.67
C SER A 14 -5.21 0.27 -7.26
N VAL A 15 -4.98 1.21 -6.34
CA VAL A 15 -5.96 2.20 -5.88
C VAL A 15 -5.23 3.53 -5.71
N ILE A 16 -5.69 4.57 -6.38
CA ILE A 16 -5.19 5.93 -6.18
C ILE A 16 -6.09 6.67 -5.19
N ALA A 17 -5.50 7.51 -4.33
CA ALA A 17 -6.25 8.39 -3.46
C ALA A 17 -7.10 9.37 -4.28
N PRO A 18 -8.30 9.81 -3.81
CA PRO A 18 -9.11 10.78 -4.53
C PRO A 18 -8.40 12.13 -4.80
N ASP A 19 -7.46 12.51 -3.93
CA ASP A 19 -6.64 13.71 -4.05
C ASP A 19 -5.29 13.45 -4.75
N GLU A 20 -5.11 12.26 -5.32
CA GLU A 20 -3.90 11.78 -6.01
C GLU A 20 -2.63 11.75 -5.13
N SER A 21 -2.74 11.99 -3.82
CA SER A 21 -1.57 12.13 -2.92
C SER A 21 -0.80 10.82 -2.70
N TYR A 22 -1.42 9.67 -2.95
CA TYR A 22 -0.77 8.36 -2.87
C TYR A 22 -1.44 7.32 -3.78
N ILE A 23 -0.68 6.26 -4.07
CA ILE A 23 -1.16 5.04 -4.72
C ILE A 23 -0.85 3.83 -3.85
N LEU A 24 -1.85 2.96 -3.71
CA LEU A 24 -1.73 1.62 -3.12
C LEU A 24 -1.71 0.59 -4.23
N PHE A 25 -0.97 -0.49 -4.06
CA PHE A 25 -0.99 -1.64 -4.99
C PHE A 25 -0.47 -2.91 -4.31
N CYS A 26 -0.79 -4.06 -4.89
CA CYS A 26 -0.30 -5.35 -4.43
C CYS A 26 0.96 -5.75 -5.21
N THR A 27 1.98 -6.26 -4.53
CA THR A 27 3.18 -6.82 -5.16
C THR A 27 3.83 -7.86 -4.24
N SER A 28 4.64 -8.74 -4.81
CA SER A 28 5.34 -9.83 -4.12
C SER A 28 6.86 -9.63 -4.22
N ARG A 29 7.33 -8.42 -3.92
CA ARG A 29 8.77 -8.11 -3.99
C ARG A 29 9.58 -8.89 -2.93
N PRO A 30 10.88 -9.11 -3.13
CA PRO A 30 11.74 -9.83 -2.18
C PRO A 30 11.75 -9.21 -0.79
N GLU A 31 11.57 -7.88 -0.67
CA GLU A 31 11.48 -7.21 0.65
C GLU A 31 10.26 -7.67 1.46
N SER A 32 9.25 -8.27 0.82
CA SER A 32 8.09 -8.90 1.44
C SER A 32 8.20 -10.43 1.49
N ASN A 33 9.42 -10.99 1.50
CA ASN A 33 9.67 -12.44 1.46
C ASN A 33 8.96 -13.14 0.28
N SER A 34 8.80 -12.43 -0.84
CA SER A 34 8.05 -12.92 -2.02
C SER A 34 6.58 -13.29 -1.73
N ILE A 35 6.03 -12.82 -0.61
CA ILE A 35 4.61 -12.93 -0.28
C ILE A 35 3.92 -11.67 -0.79
N GLN A 36 2.76 -11.80 -1.42
CA GLN A 36 2.00 -10.63 -1.86
C GLN A 36 1.57 -9.81 -0.65
N GLN A 37 1.98 -8.54 -0.64
CA GLN A 37 1.66 -7.54 0.35
C GLN A 37 1.15 -6.27 -0.33
N ILE A 38 0.60 -5.35 0.46
CA ILE A 38 0.11 -4.06 -0.04
C ILE A 38 1.21 -3.03 0.14
N TYR A 39 1.59 -2.35 -0.93
CA TYR A 39 2.59 -1.29 -0.97
C TYR A 39 1.92 0.07 -1.15
N ILE A 40 2.60 1.12 -0.69
CA ILE A 40 2.21 2.52 -0.86
C ILE A 40 3.35 3.32 -1.48
N SER A 41 3.01 4.27 -2.35
CA SER A 41 3.90 5.32 -2.83
C SER A 41 3.18 6.66 -2.76
N PHE A 42 3.89 7.71 -2.36
CA PHE A 42 3.34 9.05 -2.19
C PHE A 42 3.77 9.96 -3.34
N GLN A 43 2.88 10.84 -3.76
CA GLN A 43 3.21 11.90 -4.70
C GLN A 43 3.83 13.08 -3.95
N ILE A 44 5.06 13.47 -4.33
CA ILE A 44 5.84 14.55 -3.69
C ILE A 44 6.10 15.74 -4.63
N GLY A 45 5.43 15.75 -5.77
CA GLY A 45 5.54 16.76 -6.82
C GLY A 45 4.72 16.31 -8.03
N GLU A 46 4.67 17.14 -9.07
CA GLU A 46 3.93 16.78 -10.28
C GLU A 46 4.54 15.52 -10.92
N ASN A 47 3.79 14.42 -10.93
CA ASN A 47 4.23 13.11 -11.45
C ASN A 47 5.50 12.52 -10.79
N ILE A 48 5.94 13.07 -9.66
CA ILE A 48 7.09 12.56 -8.87
C ILE A 48 6.56 11.74 -7.70
N TRP A 49 6.94 10.46 -7.70
CA TRP A 49 6.47 9.47 -6.73
C TRP A 49 7.63 8.97 -5.88
N THR A 50 7.39 8.77 -4.58
CA THR A 50 8.38 8.16 -3.68
C THR A 50 8.64 6.71 -4.05
N LYS A 51 9.80 6.18 -3.65
CA LYS A 51 10.02 4.73 -3.70
C LYS A 51 8.91 4.03 -2.90
N ALA A 52 8.25 3.06 -3.52
CA ALA A 52 7.16 2.34 -2.86
C ALA A 52 7.69 1.52 -1.68
N SER A 53 6.91 1.49 -0.60
CA SER A 53 7.21 0.76 0.63
C SER A 53 6.03 -0.12 1.04
N PRO A 54 6.27 -1.24 1.74
CA PRO A 54 5.18 -2.06 2.25
C PRO A 54 4.38 -1.28 3.31
N LEU A 55 3.06 -1.42 3.31
CA LEU A 55 2.24 -1.00 4.45
C LEU A 55 2.73 -1.72 5.71
N GLY A 56 2.82 -1.00 6.83
CA GLY A 56 3.40 -1.53 8.07
C GLY A 56 2.67 -2.75 8.63
N ALA A 57 3.16 -3.26 9.76
CA ALA A 57 2.71 -4.51 10.38
C ALA A 57 1.21 -4.55 10.76
N GLU A 58 0.55 -3.39 10.83
CA GLU A 58 -0.90 -3.28 11.05
C GLU A 58 -1.71 -3.88 9.88
N VAL A 59 -1.18 -3.81 8.66
CA VAL A 59 -1.81 -4.32 7.43
C VAL A 59 -1.09 -5.55 6.92
N ASN A 60 0.21 -5.43 6.66
CA ASN A 60 1.02 -6.51 6.12
C ASN A 60 1.52 -7.40 7.25
N THR A 61 1.35 -8.71 7.08
CA THR A 61 1.75 -9.72 8.06
C THR A 61 2.46 -10.84 7.31
N GLU A 62 2.84 -11.92 7.99
CA GLU A 62 3.33 -13.13 7.30
C GLU A 62 2.28 -13.78 6.38
N ALA A 63 1.00 -13.42 6.52
CA ALA A 63 -0.05 -13.84 5.61
C ALA A 63 -0.12 -12.93 4.38
N ARG A 64 -0.49 -13.51 3.23
CA ARG A 64 -0.81 -12.74 2.03
C ARG A 64 -1.92 -11.72 2.31
N ALA A 65 -1.62 -10.47 2.00
CA ALA A 65 -2.56 -9.35 1.99
C ALA A 65 -2.88 -8.92 0.55
N GLY A 66 -4.03 -8.29 0.33
CA GLY A 66 -4.30 -7.70 -0.98
C GLY A 66 -5.73 -7.20 -1.20
N SER A 67 -5.99 -6.82 -2.45
CA SER A 67 -7.22 -6.15 -2.89
C SER A 67 -7.58 -4.95 -2.01
N PRO A 68 -6.68 -3.96 -1.89
CA PRO A 68 -7.00 -2.72 -1.21
C PRO A 68 -8.18 -2.03 -1.90
N THR A 69 -8.99 -1.32 -1.12
CA THR A 69 -9.95 -0.32 -1.60
C THR A 69 -10.20 0.71 -0.50
N LEU A 70 -10.59 1.92 -0.88
CA LEU A 70 -10.84 3.01 0.05
C LEU A 70 -12.34 3.17 0.28
N SER A 71 -12.71 3.60 1.48
CA SER A 71 -14.01 4.22 1.74
C SER A 71 -14.23 5.44 0.81
N PRO A 72 -15.48 5.81 0.49
CA PRO A 72 -15.76 6.97 -0.37
C PRO A 72 -15.14 8.29 0.12
N ASP A 73 -14.98 8.45 1.44
CA ASP A 73 -14.34 9.62 2.05
C ASP A 73 -12.83 9.44 2.29
N ALA A 74 -12.25 8.34 1.81
CA ALA A 74 -10.85 7.95 1.94
C ALA A 74 -10.29 7.88 3.37
N LYS A 75 -11.14 7.86 4.41
CA LYS A 75 -10.68 7.78 5.81
C LYS A 75 -10.31 6.38 6.27
N TYR A 76 -10.77 5.37 5.53
CA TYR A 76 -10.55 3.96 5.81
C TYR A 76 -10.08 3.20 4.58
N LEU A 77 -9.09 2.34 4.78
CA LEU A 77 -8.64 1.30 3.86
C LEU A 77 -9.32 -0.02 4.22
N PHE A 78 -9.91 -0.70 3.24
CA PHE A 78 -10.38 -2.08 3.33
C PHE A 78 -9.45 -3.01 2.55
N PHE A 79 -9.19 -4.21 3.08
CA PHE A 79 -8.25 -5.16 2.48
C PHE A 79 -8.53 -6.61 2.91
N LYS A 80 -8.03 -7.58 2.14
CA LYS A 80 -8.14 -9.01 2.45
C LYS A 80 -6.88 -9.56 3.09
N LYS A 81 -7.05 -10.51 4.03
CA LYS A 81 -6.01 -11.44 4.50
C LYS A 81 -6.37 -12.88 4.12
N ALA A 82 -5.40 -13.68 3.67
CA ALA A 82 -5.68 -15.00 3.06
C ALA A 82 -5.43 -16.24 3.96
N LYS A 83 -4.75 -16.09 5.11
CA LYS A 83 -4.33 -17.21 6.00
C LYS A 83 -5.30 -17.41 7.18
N LYS A 84 -5.77 -18.63 7.40
CA LYS A 84 -6.58 -18.99 8.59
C LYS A 84 -5.72 -18.94 9.87
N PRO A 85 -6.30 -18.66 11.06
CA PRO A 85 -7.71 -18.29 11.30
C PRO A 85 -8.05 -16.85 10.90
N TYR A 86 -7.05 -16.02 10.59
CA TYR A 86 -7.15 -14.59 10.29
C TYR A 86 -7.56 -14.26 8.84
N ARG A 87 -8.31 -15.16 8.18
CA ARG A 87 -8.78 -14.94 6.80
C ARG A 87 -10.04 -14.09 6.86
N GLY A 88 -10.09 -13.01 6.09
CA GLY A 88 -11.27 -12.16 6.02
C GLY A 88 -11.00 -10.82 5.36
N ILE A 89 -12.02 -9.95 5.43
CA ILE A 89 -11.94 -8.54 5.07
C ILE A 89 -11.68 -7.75 6.35
N TYR A 90 -10.67 -6.90 6.32
CA TYR A 90 -10.25 -6.03 7.41
C TYR A 90 -10.36 -4.59 6.96
N TRP A 91 -10.39 -3.69 7.93
CA TRP A 91 -10.33 -2.26 7.68
C TRP A 91 -9.44 -1.56 8.70
N ILE A 92 -8.86 -0.44 8.29
CA ILE A 92 -8.03 0.39 9.15
C ILE A 92 -8.13 1.85 8.72
N SER A 93 -7.92 2.79 9.64
CA SER A 93 -7.90 4.21 9.28
C SER A 93 -6.67 4.52 8.42
N THR A 94 -6.85 5.31 7.35
CA THR A 94 -5.76 5.78 6.47
C THR A 94 -4.77 6.71 7.18
N LYS A 95 -5.07 7.15 8.41
CA LYS A 95 -4.12 7.86 9.29
C LYS A 95 -2.81 7.08 9.53
N ILE A 96 -2.82 5.75 9.37
CA ILE A 96 -1.57 4.97 9.46
C ILE A 96 -0.54 5.36 8.38
N PHE A 97 -0.98 5.93 7.25
CA PHE A 97 -0.12 6.34 6.14
C PHE A 97 0.75 7.54 6.51
N GLU A 98 0.33 8.37 7.45
CA GLU A 98 1.12 9.54 7.92
C GLU A 98 2.49 9.12 8.44
N LYS A 99 2.59 7.94 9.08
CA LYS A 99 3.85 7.38 9.57
C LYS A 99 4.81 6.99 8.44
N LEU A 100 4.29 6.81 7.23
CA LEU A 100 5.03 6.35 6.04
C LEU A 100 5.33 7.50 5.06
N LYS A 101 4.70 8.67 5.24
CA LYS A 101 5.03 9.85 4.44
C LYS A 101 6.50 10.22 4.65
N PRO A 102 7.21 10.64 3.60
CA PRO A 102 8.56 11.15 3.76
C PRO A 102 8.53 12.33 4.73
N GLN A 103 9.29 12.25 5.82
CA GLN A 103 9.46 13.39 6.71
C GLN A 103 10.28 14.43 5.96
N ASN A 104 9.75 15.66 5.86
CA ASN A 104 10.51 16.79 5.35
C ASN A 104 11.74 16.97 6.24
N LYS A 105 12.90 16.53 5.77
CA LYS A 105 14.20 16.98 6.28
C LYS A 105 14.44 18.36 5.69
N TYR A 106 13.88 19.38 6.32
CA TYR A 106 14.40 20.75 6.19
C TYR A 106 15.50 20.95 7.23
#